data_AF-A2ENG0-F1
#
_entry.id   AF-A2ENG0-F1
#
_cell.length_a   1.000
_cell.length_b   1.000
_cell.length_c   1.000
_cell.angle_alpha   90.00
_cell.angle_beta   90.00
_cell.angle_gamma   90.00
#
_symmetry.space_group_name_H-M   'P 1'
#
loop_
_entity.id
_entity.type
_entity.pdbx_description
1 polymer ?
#
loop_
_entity_poly.entity_id
_entity_poly.type
_entity_poly.pdbx_seq_one_letter_code
_entity_poly.pdbx_strand_id
1 'polypeptide(L)'
;MDRNFLYISAHIGDYIKNENLFDTFNMVDIKTIMKCSCLTADQYVTLLKQFSSTINTKELYMCTRKTRVHVQNLDEVVSILNSLKKYMKFNIFDGIVDFLKRAEKASNDSTKSTERLQDKSKEFQN
;
A
#
# COMPACT_ATOMS: atom_id res chain seq x y z
N MET A 1 11.51 20.67 -22.56
CA MET A 1 12.08 20.74 -21.20
C MET A 1 12.32 19.33 -20.74
N ASP A 2 13.57 18.97 -20.43
CA ASP A 2 13.85 17.73 -19.69
C ASP A 2 13.28 17.87 -18.28
N ARG A 3 12.16 17.19 -18.01
CA ARG A 3 11.58 17.14 -16.68
C ARG A 3 12.49 16.28 -15.80
N ASN A 4 12.92 16.81 -14.66
CA ASN A 4 13.64 16.00 -13.67
C ASN A 4 12.64 15.10 -12.94
N PHE A 5 12.33 13.94 -13.55
CA PHE A 5 11.38 12.97 -13.00
C PHE A 5 11.81 12.40 -11.66
N LEU A 6 13.11 12.37 -11.36
CA LEU A 6 13.61 11.95 -10.05
C LEU A 6 13.18 12.93 -8.96
N TYR A 7 13.39 14.23 -9.19
CA TYR A 7 12.92 15.28 -8.30
C TYR A 7 11.40 15.25 -8.15
N ILE A 8 10.65 15.19 -9.25
CA ILE A 8 9.17 15.13 -9.21
C ILE A 8 8.72 13.90 -8.40
N SER A 9 9.34 12.74 -8.60
CA SER A 9 8.99 11.52 -7.87
C SER A 9 9.33 11.58 -6.38
N ALA A 10 10.35 12.34 -5.98
CA ALA A 10 10.67 12.56 -4.56
C ALA A 10 9.63 13.44 -3.86
N HIS A 11 8.96 14.32 -4.62
CA HIS A 11 7.90 15.21 -4.14
C HIS A 11 6.49 14.72 -4.51
N ILE A 12 6.35 13.46 -4.92
CA ILE A 12 5.08 12.90 -5.40
C ILE A 12 3.93 13.02 -4.38
N GLY A 13 4.26 12.99 -3.09
CA GLY A 13 3.30 13.16 -2.00
C GLY A 13 2.53 14.48 -2.07
N ASP A 14 3.17 15.56 -2.50
CA ASP A 14 2.53 16.88 -2.61
C ASP A 14 1.47 16.88 -3.72
N TYR A 15 1.76 16.24 -4.85
CA TYR A 15 0.81 16.14 -5.96
C TYR A 15 -0.36 15.19 -5.66
N ILE A 16 -0.11 14.10 -4.91
CA ILE A 16 -1.19 13.22 -4.41
C ILE A 16 -2.08 13.98 -3.44
N LYS A 17 -1.49 14.71 -2.49
CA LYS A 17 -2.22 15.50 -1.48
C LYS A 17 -3.10 16.59 -2.10
N ASN A 18 -2.60 17.24 -3.16
CA ASN A 18 -3.31 18.30 -3.86
C ASN A 18 -4.23 17.78 -4.99
N GLU A 19 -4.32 16.46 -5.17
CA GLU A 19 -5.13 15.77 -6.19
C GLU A 19 -4.90 16.23 -7.64
N ASN A 20 -3.74 16.84 -7.93
CA ASN A 20 -3.49 17.56 -9.18
C ASN A 20 -2.54 16.84 -10.15
N LEU A 21 -2.34 15.52 -9.95
CA LEU A 21 -1.40 14.73 -10.75
C LEU A 21 -1.75 14.76 -12.24
N PHE A 22 -3.03 14.54 -12.56
CA PHE A 22 -3.53 14.54 -13.94
C PHE A 22 -3.69 15.94 -14.53
N ASP A 23 -3.83 16.96 -13.69
CA ASP A 23 -3.87 18.36 -14.14
C ASP A 23 -2.47 18.86 -14.53
N THR A 24 -1.43 18.32 -13.89
CA THR A 24 -0.04 18.75 -14.05
C THR A 24 0.72 17.92 -15.10
N PHE A 25 0.43 16.61 -15.16
CA PHE A 25 1.22 15.65 -15.94
C PHE A 25 0.34 14.89 -16.92
N ASN A 26 0.86 14.72 -18.15
CA ASN A 26 0.24 13.81 -19.10
C ASN A 26 0.49 12.34 -18.69
N MET A 27 -0.19 11.40 -19.35
CA MET A 27 -0.11 9.98 -19.01
C MET A 27 1.29 9.36 -19.15
N VAL A 28 2.10 9.84 -20.10
CA VAL A 28 3.48 9.34 -20.32
C VAL A 28 4.39 9.78 -19.17
N ASP A 29 4.24 11.03 -18.74
CA ASP A 29 4.94 11.58 -17.59
C ASP A 29 4.53 10.84 -16.31
N ILE A 30 3.23 10.64 -16.07
CA ILE A 30 2.72 9.91 -14.90
C ILE A 30 3.33 8.51 -14.83
N LYS A 31 3.35 7.77 -15.93
CA LYS A 31 3.98 6.42 -15.96
C LYS A 31 5.46 6.46 -15.58
N THR A 32 6.17 7.50 -15.99
CA THR A 32 7.60 7.69 -15.68
C THR A 32 7.79 8.06 -14.21
N ILE A 33 7.00 9.00 -13.70
CA ILE A 33 6.98 9.41 -12.29
C ILE A 33 6.68 8.19 -11.39
N MET A 34 5.65 7.41 -11.74
CA MET A 34 5.26 6.20 -11.02
C MET A 34 6.38 5.17 -10.94
N LYS A 35 7.15 4.98 -12.02
CA LYS A 35 8.31 4.08 -12.05
C LYS A 35 9.45 4.54 -11.12
N CYS A 36 9.63 5.85 -10.97
CA CYS A 36 10.67 6.42 -10.11
C CYS A 36 10.26 6.50 -8.64
N SER A 37 8.95 6.58 -8.38
CA SER A 37 8.39 6.81 -7.04
C SER A 37 8.55 5.62 -6.11
N CYS A 38 8.76 5.91 -4.83
CA CYS A 38 8.61 4.99 -3.71
C CYS A 38 7.55 5.58 -2.77
N LEU A 39 6.36 4.99 -2.76
CA LEU A 39 5.21 5.53 -2.02
C LEU A 39 5.06 4.81 -0.67
N THR A 40 4.49 5.48 0.32
CA THR A 40 3.92 4.77 1.48
C THR A 40 2.65 4.02 1.08
N ALA A 41 2.21 3.08 1.90
CA ALA A 41 0.94 2.38 1.68
C ALA A 41 -0.24 3.37 1.54
N ASP A 42 -0.33 4.36 2.43
CA ASP A 42 -1.40 5.37 2.40
C ASP A 42 -1.39 6.22 1.12
N GLN A 43 -0.19 6.65 0.69
CA GLN A 43 -0.03 7.39 -0.56
C GLN A 43 -0.46 6.55 -1.76
N TYR A 44 -0.06 5.27 -1.80
CA TYR A 44 -0.45 4.36 -2.88
C TYR A 44 -1.97 4.14 -2.92
N VAL A 45 -2.60 3.87 -1.77
CA VAL A 45 -4.05 3.68 -1.66
C VAL A 45 -4.82 4.94 -2.08
N THR A 46 -4.37 6.11 -1.63
CA THR A 46 -4.95 7.40 -2.01
C THR A 46 -4.85 7.62 -3.51
N LEU A 47 -3.68 7.36 -4.09
CA LEU A 47 -3.46 7.46 -5.52
C LEU A 47 -4.36 6.50 -6.32
N LEU A 48 -4.52 5.24 -5.88
CA LEU A 48 -5.42 4.29 -6.55
C LEU A 48 -6.86 4.80 -6.58
N LYS A 49 -7.33 5.37 -5.47
CA LYS A 49 -8.67 5.96 -5.38
C LYS A 49 -8.82 7.12 -6.39
N GLN A 50 -7.90 8.07 -6.37
CA GLN A 50 -7.92 9.23 -7.27
C GLN A 50 -7.84 8.83 -8.75
N PHE A 51 -6.95 7.88 -9.09
CA PHE A 51 -6.82 7.42 -10.46
C PHE A 51 -8.06 6.67 -10.93
N SER A 52 -8.70 5.89 -10.06
CA SER A 52 -9.89 5.11 -10.44
C SER A 52 -11.09 5.97 -10.84
N SER A 53 -11.17 7.22 -10.39
CA SER A 53 -12.19 8.18 -10.84
C SER A 53 -11.86 8.85 -12.17
N THR A 54 -10.59 8.87 -12.58
CA THR A 54 -10.11 9.61 -13.75
C THR A 54 -9.87 8.70 -14.95
N ILE A 55 -9.39 7.47 -14.73
CA ILE A 55 -8.97 6.56 -15.79
C ILE A 55 -9.55 5.16 -15.59
N ASN A 56 -9.63 4.38 -16.68
CA ASN A 56 -10.19 3.04 -16.60
C ASN A 56 -9.23 2.06 -15.89
N THR A 57 -9.77 0.91 -15.49
CA THR A 57 -9.03 -0.11 -14.73
C THR A 57 -7.76 -0.61 -15.42
N LYS A 58 -7.77 -0.76 -16.75
CA LYS A 58 -6.60 -1.21 -17.53
C LYS A 58 -5.50 -0.16 -17.51
N GLU A 59 -5.86 1.11 -17.68
CA GLU A 59 -4.92 2.22 -17.61
C GLU A 59 -4.36 2.39 -16.21
N LEU A 60 -5.21 2.28 -15.19
CA LEU A 60 -4.83 2.31 -13.77
C LEU A 60 -3.75 1.27 -13.49
N TYR A 61 -4.00 0.00 -13.85
CA TYR A 61 -3.00 -1.06 -13.70
C TYR A 61 -1.70 -0.74 -14.44
N MET A 62 -1.80 -0.30 -15.71
CA MET A 62 -0.61 -0.02 -16.52
C MET A 62 0.24 1.13 -15.97
N CYS A 63 -0.37 2.12 -15.30
CA CYS A 63 0.32 3.27 -14.73
C CYS A 63 1.01 2.95 -13.41
N THR A 64 0.39 2.12 -12.56
CA THR A 64 0.86 1.91 -11.18
C THR A 64 1.62 0.60 -10.98
N ARG A 65 1.59 -0.35 -11.94
CA ARG A 65 2.26 -1.67 -11.80
C ARG A 65 3.78 -1.64 -11.62
N LYS A 66 4.44 -0.51 -11.89
CA LYS A 66 5.90 -0.34 -11.73
C LYS A 66 6.28 0.48 -10.49
N THR A 67 5.31 0.96 -9.73
CA THR A 67 5.53 1.76 -8.53
C THR A 67 6.04 0.89 -7.40
N ARG A 68 7.03 1.38 -6.66
CA ARG A 68 7.46 0.74 -5.41
C ARG A 68 6.61 1.27 -4.27
N VAL A 69 6.25 0.39 -3.35
CA VAL A 69 5.52 0.75 -2.12
C VAL A 69 6.35 0.29 -0.94
N HIS A 70 6.65 1.20 -0.02
CA HIS A 70 7.25 0.89 1.27
C HIS A 70 6.12 0.46 2.23
N VAL A 71 6.31 -0.69 2.86
CA VAL A 71 5.32 -1.34 3.72
C VAL A 71 5.97 -1.63 5.07
N GLN A 72 5.32 -1.22 6.16
CA GLN A 72 5.87 -1.28 7.51
C GLN A 72 5.23 -2.38 8.38
N ASN A 73 3.99 -2.76 8.10
CA ASN A 73 3.22 -3.68 8.92
C ASN A 73 2.19 -4.45 8.09
N LEU A 74 1.51 -5.40 8.73
CA LEU A 74 0.54 -6.25 8.04
C LEU A 74 -0.75 -5.50 7.66
N ASP A 75 -1.18 -4.54 8.47
CA ASP A 75 -2.36 -3.71 8.19
C ASP A 75 -2.18 -2.95 6.86
N GLU A 76 -0.99 -2.43 6.61
CA GLU A 76 -0.63 -1.78 5.35
C GLU A 76 -0.68 -2.75 4.16
N VAL A 77 -0.19 -3.98 4.31
CA VAL A 77 -0.32 -5.03 3.28
C VAL A 77 -1.80 -5.26 2.97
N VAL A 78 -2.62 -5.46 4.00
CA VAL A 78 -4.06 -5.71 3.86
C VAL A 78 -4.77 -4.52 3.21
N SER A 79 -4.40 -3.29 3.57
CA SER A 79 -4.94 -2.07 2.98
C SER A 79 -4.64 -1.95 1.48
N ILE A 80 -3.40 -2.26 1.07
CA ILE A 80 -3.00 -2.30 -0.34
C ILE A 80 -3.80 -3.36 -1.11
N LEU A 81 -3.87 -4.59 -0.59
CA LEU A 81 -4.58 -5.70 -1.26
C LEU A 81 -6.07 -5.41 -1.41
N ASN A 82 -6.73 -4.87 -0.38
CA ASN A 82 -8.13 -4.46 -0.45
C ASN A 82 -8.36 -3.32 -1.45
N SER A 83 -7.43 -2.39 -1.56
CA SER A 83 -7.50 -1.29 -2.52
C SER A 83 -7.33 -1.78 -3.95
N LEU A 84 -6.39 -2.70 -4.18
CA LEU A 84 -6.22 -3.37 -5.46
C LEU A 84 -7.47 -4.18 -5.86
N LYS A 85 -8.09 -4.89 -4.92
CA LYS A 85 -9.40 -5.52 -5.15
C LYS A 85 -10.45 -4.48 -5.57
N LYS A 86 -10.61 -3.43 -4.78
CA LYS A 86 -11.66 -2.41 -4.97
C LYS A 86 -11.53 -1.66 -6.30
N TYR A 87 -10.32 -1.17 -6.61
CA TYR A 87 -10.09 -0.28 -7.76
C TYR A 87 -9.60 -1.01 -9.01
N MET A 88 -9.00 -2.20 -8.86
CA MET A 88 -8.48 -3.01 -9.97
C MET A 88 -9.18 -4.36 -10.20
N LYS A 89 -10.19 -4.70 -9.40
CA LYS A 89 -10.96 -5.96 -9.50
C LYS A 89 -10.13 -7.23 -9.29
N PHE A 90 -9.02 -7.14 -8.55
CA PHE A 90 -8.20 -8.30 -8.20
C PHE A 90 -8.82 -9.12 -7.05
N ASN A 91 -9.95 -9.77 -7.32
CA ASN A 91 -10.65 -10.63 -6.35
C ASN A 91 -9.82 -11.84 -5.87
N ILE A 92 -8.76 -12.20 -6.59
CA ILE A 92 -7.81 -13.25 -6.17
C ILE A 92 -7.16 -12.93 -4.81
N PHE A 93 -7.11 -11.66 -4.41
CA PHE A 93 -6.53 -11.27 -3.13
C PHE A 93 -7.43 -11.56 -1.92
N ASP A 94 -8.70 -11.92 -2.09
CA ASP A 94 -9.59 -12.23 -0.95
C ASP A 94 -9.04 -13.38 -0.10
N GLY A 95 -8.70 -14.50 -0.74
CA GLY A 95 -8.12 -15.64 -0.03
C GLY A 95 -6.78 -15.31 0.63
N ILE A 96 -6.00 -14.38 0.06
CA ILE A 96 -4.73 -13.92 0.63
C ILE A 96 -4.99 -13.05 1.86
N VAL A 97 -5.89 -12.07 1.78
CA VAL A 97 -6.27 -11.22 2.92
C VAL A 97 -6.81 -12.06 4.07
N ASP A 98 -7.66 -13.05 3.78
CA ASP A 98 -8.20 -13.95 4.80
C ASP A 98 -7.11 -14.81 5.45
N PHE A 99 -6.16 -15.31 4.67
CA PHE A 99 -5.01 -16.04 5.20
C PHE A 99 -4.15 -15.16 6.11
N LEU A 100 -3.82 -13.94 5.68
CA LEU A 100 -2.99 -13.01 6.45
C LEU A 100 -3.63 -12.66 7.80
N LYS A 101 -4.94 -12.36 7.83
CA LYS A 101 -5.68 -12.09 9.07
C LYS A 101 -5.68 -13.27 10.04
N ARG A 102 -5.84 -14.50 9.53
CA ARG A 102 -5.76 -15.71 10.37
C ARG A 102 -4.36 -15.92 10.94
N ALA A 103 -3.33 -15.71 10.11
CA ALA A 103 -1.94 -15.85 10.53
C ALA A 103 -1.57 -14.84 11.63
N GLU A 104 -2.01 -13.58 11.49
CA GLU A 104 -1.81 -12.54 12.50
C GLU A 104 -2.49 -12.88 13.82
N LYS A 105 -3.75 -13.31 13.77
CA LYS A 105 -4.49 -13.73 14.96
C LYS A 105 -3.79 -14.88 15.68
N ALA A 106 -3.36 -15.91 14.93
CA ALA A 106 -2.65 -17.05 15.50
C ALA A 106 -1.32 -16.64 16.17
N SER A 107 -0.57 -15.72 15.54
CA SER A 107 0.66 -15.16 16.11
C SER A 107 0.39 -14.43 17.43
N ASN A 108 -0.61 -13.54 17.44
CA ASN A 108 -1.00 -12.78 18.63
C ASN A 108 -1.50 -13.66 19.78
N ASP A 109 -2.26 -14.70 19.47
CA ASP A 109 -2.75 -15.67 20.47
C ASP A 109 -1.57 -16.46 21.07
N SER A 110 -0.59 -16.84 20.25
CA SER A 110 0.65 -17.50 20.71
C SER A 110 1.48 -16.58 21.62
N THR A 111 1.67 -15.32 21.25
CA THR A 111 2.40 -14.34 22.07
C THR A 111 1.73 -14.15 23.44
N LYS A 112 0.41 -13.96 23.47
CA LYS A 112 -0.37 -13.84 24.71
C LYS A 112 -0.25 -15.07 25.60
N SER A 113 -0.24 -16.27 25.00
CA SER A 113 -0.05 -17.51 25.77
C SER A 113 1.34 -17.58 26.40
N THR A 114 2.35 -17.07 25.70
CA THR A 114 3.74 -17.04 26.17
C THR A 114 3.94 -16.02 27.29
N GLU A 115 3.39 -14.82 27.17
CA GLU A 115 3.38 -13.79 28.22
C GLU A 115 2.74 -14.31 29.51
N ARG A 116 1.57 -14.95 29.41
CA ARG A 116 0.89 -15.56 30.56
C ARG A 116 1.70 -16.66 31.25
N LEU A 117 2.46 -17.44 30.48
CA LEU A 117 3.33 -18.48 31.04
C LEU A 117 4.54 -17.86 31.75
N GLN A 118 5.12 -16.80 31.18
CA GLN A 118 6.23 -16.07 31.81
C GLN A 118 5.82 -15.40 33.12
N ASP A 119 4.64 -14.76 33.16
CA ASP A 119 4.16 -14.09 34.38
C ASP A 119 3.91 -15.10 35.51
N LYS A 120 3.26 -16.22 35.21
CA LYS A 120 3.09 -17.33 36.17
C LYS A 120 4.43 -17.84 36.67
N SER A 121 5.42 -18.02 35.78
CA SER A 121 6.74 -18.49 36.18
C SER A 121 7.46 -17.53 37.13
N LYS A 122 7.27 -16.21 36.98
CA LYS A 122 7.84 -15.20 37.88
C LYS A 122 7.18 -15.21 39.26
N GLU A 123 5.86 -15.46 39.33
CA GLU A 123 5.15 -15.62 40.60
C GLU A 123 5.66 -16.82 41.41
N PHE A 124 6.11 -17.90 40.75
CA PHE A 124 6.69 -19.06 41.43
C PHE A 124 8.17 -18.90 41.83
N GLN A 125 8.85 -17.85 41.37
CA GLN A 125 10.28 -17.60 41.63
C GLN A 125 10.53 -16.52 42.70
N ASN A 126 9.48 -15.81 43.13
CA ASN A 126 9.50 -14.85 44.24
C ASN A 126 8.87 -15.47 45.50
#